data_AF-A0A134A415-F1
#
_entry.id   AF-A0A134A415-F1
#
_cell.length_a   1.000
_cell.length_b   1.000
_cell.length_c   1.000
_cell.angle_alpha   90.00
_cell.angle_beta   90.00
_cell.angle_gamma   90.00
#
_symmetry.space_group_name_H-M   'P 1'
#
loop_
_entity.id
_entity.type
_entity.pdbx_description
1 polymer ?
#
loop_
_entity_poly.entity_id
_entity_poly.type
_entity_poly.pdbx_seq_one_letter_code
_entity_poly.pdbx_strand_id
1 'polypeptide(L)'
;MLYLGNFSYSDQADSAENYCLMPALVEAADPEEALTKIAHALQELHEGSDLLEGAARINLDSLVELEAAPSEALITQWTKVVPSVDGLSLISSVLPAGSDDAEAYSWVSNDADEAHDHDHDDPYDEDEVDEEVFLSFE
;
A
#
# COMPACT_ATOMS: atom_id res chain seq x y z
N MET A 1 -7.18 -0.34 -18.12
CA MET A 1 -6.96 0.76 -17.16
C MET A 1 -5.50 0.77 -16.74
N LEU A 2 -5.06 1.85 -16.11
CA LEU A 2 -3.80 1.90 -15.38
C LEU A 2 -4.07 1.63 -13.90
N TYR A 3 -3.20 0.86 -13.26
CA TYR A 3 -3.28 0.52 -11.85
C TYR A 3 -1.99 0.91 -11.16
N LEU A 4 -2.11 1.67 -10.07
CA LEU A 4 -1.02 1.97 -9.16
C LEU A 4 -1.23 1.21 -7.85
N GLY A 5 -0.42 0.19 -7.62
CA GLY A 5 -0.35 -0.48 -6.33
C GLY A 5 0.74 0.15 -5.45
N ASN A 6 0.41 0.46 -4.21
CA ASN A 6 1.38 0.87 -3.19
C ASN A 6 1.63 -0.34 -2.28
N PHE A 7 2.88 -0.76 -2.19
CA PHE A 7 3.29 -1.92 -1.42
C PHE A 7 4.30 -1.53 -0.36
N SER A 8 4.34 -2.30 0.72
CA SER A 8 5.26 -2.06 1.82
C SER A 8 5.85 -3.35 2.39
N TYR A 9 7.01 -3.25 3.04
CA TYR A 9 7.54 -4.32 3.88
C TYR A 9 8.52 -3.78 4.93
N SER A 10 8.64 -4.50 6.04
CA SER A 10 9.70 -4.28 7.03
C SER A 10 10.91 -5.12 6.69
N ASP A 11 12.06 -4.48 6.48
CA ASP A 11 13.32 -5.15 6.15
C ASP A 11 13.85 -5.92 7.37
N GLN A 12 13.74 -7.24 7.32
CA GLN A 12 14.18 -8.13 8.40
C GLN A 12 15.70 -8.37 8.39
N ALA A 13 16.39 -8.03 7.30
CA ALA A 13 17.84 -8.14 7.19
C ALA A 13 18.54 -6.88 7.72
N ASP A 14 17.83 -5.76 7.81
CA ASP A 14 18.37 -4.50 8.30
C ASP A 14 18.25 -4.33 9.83
N SER A 15 19.41 -4.19 10.48
CA SER A 15 19.52 -3.90 11.91
C SER A 15 18.92 -2.56 12.35
N ALA A 16 18.64 -1.66 11.40
CA ALA A 16 17.99 -0.38 11.65
C ALA A 16 16.45 -0.45 11.55
N GLU A 17 15.88 -1.64 11.34
CA GLU A 17 14.42 -1.87 11.21
C GLU A 17 13.80 -0.95 10.15
N ASN A 18 14.46 -0.86 8.99
CA ASN A 18 14.00 -0.01 7.91
C ASN A 18 12.66 -0.51 7.34
N TYR A 19 11.81 0.46 7.03
CA TYR A 19 10.52 0.22 6.39
C TYR A 19 10.57 0.70 4.94
N CYS A 20 10.19 -0.19 4.02
CA CYS A 20 10.30 0.03 2.59
C CYS A 20 8.92 0.29 1.97
N LEU A 21 8.87 1.27 1.07
CA LEU A 21 7.68 1.64 0.29
C LEU A 21 7.98 1.45 -1.19
N MET A 22 7.08 0.78 -1.91
CA MET A 22 7.29 0.33 -3.27
C MET A 22 6.03 0.56 -4.11
N PRO A 23 5.88 1.73 -4.74
CA PRO A 23 4.82 1.94 -5.72
C PRO A 23 5.12 1.17 -7.02
N ALA A 24 4.11 0.51 -7.58
CA ALA A 24 4.17 -0.20 -8.86
C ALA A 24 3.03 0.24 -9.78
N LEU A 25 3.36 0.61 -11.02
CA LEU A 25 2.40 1.05 -12.03
C LEU A 25 2.31 0.02 -13.16
N VAL A 26 1.10 -0.39 -13.52
CA VAL A 26 0.87 -1.38 -14.57
C VAL A 26 -0.39 -1.08 -15.37
N GLU A 27 -0.39 -1.45 -16.65
CA GLU A 27 -1.61 -1.51 -17.46
C GLU A 27 -2.23 -2.92 -17.38
N ALA A 28 -3.51 -2.98 -17.07
CA ALA A 28 -4.27 -4.23 -16.98
C ALA A 28 -5.75 -4.03 -17.33
N ALA A 29 -6.46 -5.12 -17.61
CA ALA A 29 -7.89 -5.12 -17.87
C ALA A 29 -8.71 -4.95 -16.59
N ASP A 30 -8.24 -5.54 -15.48
CA ASP A 30 -8.91 -5.58 -14.19
C ASP A 30 -7.90 -5.61 -13.02
N PRO A 31 -8.35 -5.42 -11.77
CA PRO A 31 -7.48 -5.44 -10.60
C PRO A 31 -6.71 -6.76 -10.40
N GLU A 32 -7.30 -7.91 -10.72
CA GLU A 32 -6.69 -9.22 -10.53
C GLU A 32 -5.49 -9.43 -11.48
N GLU A 33 -5.64 -9.04 -12.74
CA GLU A 33 -4.55 -9.04 -13.71
C GLU A 33 -3.45 -8.05 -13.30
N ALA A 34 -3.80 -6.88 -12.78
CA ALA A 34 -2.83 -5.90 -12.29
C ALA A 34 -1.97 -6.47 -11.16
N LEU A 35 -2.60 -7.04 -10.14
CA LEU A 35 -1.92 -7.66 -8.99
C LEU A 35 -1.06 -8.84 -9.43
N THR A 36 -1.54 -9.67 -10.36
CA THR A 36 -0.76 -10.79 -10.91
C THR A 36 0.52 -10.30 -11.60
N LYS A 37 0.41 -9.26 -12.44
CA LYS A 37 1.58 -8.67 -13.14
C LYS A 37 2.57 -8.06 -12.15
N ILE A 38 2.08 -7.36 -11.14
CA ILE A 38 2.93 -6.74 -10.11
C ILE A 38 3.63 -7.81 -9.27
N ALA A 39 2.91 -8.84 -8.83
CA ALA A 39 3.48 -9.96 -8.09
C ALA A 39 4.61 -10.64 -8.88
N HIS A 40 4.41 -10.88 -10.18
CA HIS A 40 5.45 -11.42 -11.05
C HIS A 40 6.68 -10.50 -11.12
N ALA A 41 6.49 -9.19 -11.27
CA ALA A 41 7.59 -8.23 -11.30
C ALA A 41 8.36 -8.18 -9.98
N LEU A 42 7.68 -8.25 -8.83
CA LEU A 42 8.31 -8.31 -7.51
C LEU A 42 9.08 -9.62 -7.30
N GLN A 43 8.54 -10.74 -7.79
CA GLN A 43 9.24 -12.02 -7.76
C GLN A 43 10.51 -12.00 -8.62
N GLU A 44 10.43 -11.48 -9.86
CA GLU A 44 11.61 -11.31 -10.71
C GLU A 44 12.65 -10.39 -10.07
N LEU A 45 12.20 -9.33 -9.37
CA LEU A 45 13.08 -8.44 -8.63
C LEU A 45 13.78 -9.15 -7.46
N HIS A 46 13.05 -9.99 -6.72
CA HIS A 46 13.60 -10.78 -5.61
C HIS A 46 14.61 -11.83 -6.11
N GLU A 47 14.35 -12.48 -7.24
CA GLU A 47 15.25 -13.47 -7.83
C GLU A 47 16.49 -12.84 -8.49
N GLY A 48 16.35 -11.61 -9.01
CA GLY A 48 17.37 -10.92 -9.81
C GLY A 48 18.18 -9.84 -9.09
N SER A 49 17.79 -9.45 -7.87
CA SER A 49 18.38 -8.34 -7.13
C SER A 49 18.37 -8.58 -5.61
N ASP A 50 19.29 -7.92 -4.91
CA ASP A 50 19.35 -7.86 -3.44
C ASP A 50 18.35 -6.87 -2.81
N LEU A 51 17.64 -6.07 -3.62
CA LEU A 51 16.70 -5.05 -3.15
C LEU A 51 15.55 -5.59 -2.27
N LEU A 52 15.21 -6.88 -2.41
CA LEU A 52 14.15 -7.54 -1.64
C LEU A 52 14.70 -8.64 -0.72
N GLU A 53 16.00 -8.67 -0.41
CA GLU A 53 16.61 -9.72 0.41
C GLU A 53 16.01 -9.80 1.82
N GLY A 54 15.66 -8.65 2.41
CA GLY A 54 15.01 -8.56 3.72
C GLY A 54 13.48 -8.61 3.71
N ALA A 55 12.85 -8.73 2.54
CA ALA A 55 11.40 -8.76 2.40
C ALA A 55 10.89 -10.18 2.67
N ALA A 56 10.53 -10.50 3.92
CA ALA A 56 9.88 -11.77 4.23
C ALA A 56 8.42 -11.82 3.74
N ARG A 57 7.73 -10.68 3.86
CA ARG A 57 6.34 -10.46 3.49
C ARG A 57 6.21 -9.07 2.90
N ILE A 58 5.46 -8.95 1.81
CA ILE A 58 5.09 -7.66 1.22
C ILE A 58 3.60 -7.49 1.43
N ASN A 59 3.21 -6.30 1.91
CA ASN A 59 1.83 -5.91 2.13
C ASN A 59 1.36 -5.01 0.98
N LEU A 60 0.06 -5.07 0.66
CA LEU A 60 -0.58 -4.17 -0.29
C LEU A 60 -1.30 -3.08 0.51
N ASP A 61 -0.76 -1.86 0.50
CA ASP A 61 -1.34 -0.73 1.23
C ASP A 61 -2.59 -0.19 0.53
N SER A 62 -2.55 -0.11 -0.80
CA SER A 62 -3.66 0.38 -1.62
C SER A 62 -3.48 0.01 -3.08
N LEU A 63 -4.59 -0.14 -3.81
CA LEU A 63 -4.61 -0.22 -5.27
C LEU A 63 -5.50 0.90 -5.83
N VAL A 64 -4.92 1.77 -6.63
CA VAL A 64 -5.63 2.86 -7.31
C VAL A 64 -5.86 2.51 -8.77
N GLU A 65 -7.11 2.54 -9.21
CA GLU A 65 -7.50 2.40 -10.61
C GLU A 65 -7.60 3.76 -11.29
N LEU A 66 -7.02 3.87 -12.48
CA LEU A 66 -7.10 5.04 -13.35
C LEU A 66 -7.65 4.61 -14.71
N GLU A 67 -8.80 5.17 -15.11
CA GLU A 67 -9.45 4.83 -16.37
C GLU A 67 -8.54 5.04 -17.59
N ALA A 68 -7.68 6.06 -17.52
CA ALA A 68 -6.70 6.41 -18.54
C ALA A 68 -5.47 7.09 -17.93
N ALA A 69 -4.42 7.28 -18.75
CA ALA A 69 -3.28 8.09 -18.36
C ALA A 69 -3.73 9.54 -18.07
N PRO A 70 -3.39 10.11 -16.91
CA PRO A 70 -3.88 11.42 -16.53
C PRO A 70 -3.28 12.48 -17.45
N SER A 71 -4.13 13.40 -17.92
CA SER A 71 -3.72 14.50 -18.81
C SER A 71 -3.03 15.65 -18.06
N GLU A 72 -3.22 15.70 -16.74
CA GLU A 72 -2.54 16.58 -15.79
C GLU A 72 -1.71 15.76 -14.79
N ALA A 73 -0.79 16.39 -14.08
CA ALA A 73 0.02 15.70 -13.09
C ALA A 73 -0.84 15.24 -11.90
N LEU A 74 -0.81 13.94 -11.60
CA LEU A 74 -1.49 13.35 -10.45
C LEU A 74 -0.47 13.02 -9.36
N ILE A 75 -0.70 13.54 -8.16
CA ILE A 75 0.05 13.10 -6.96
C ILE A 75 -0.69 11.89 -6.43
N THR A 76 -0.02 10.75 -6.41
CA THR A 76 -0.65 9.48 -6.03
C THR A 76 -0.25 8.99 -4.64
N GLN A 77 0.89 9.48 -4.14
CA GLN A 77 1.36 9.21 -2.79
C GLN A 77 2.11 10.41 -2.26
N TRP A 78 1.84 10.76 -1.00
CA TRP A 78 2.63 11.71 -0.24
C TRP A 78 3.18 11.02 1.00
N THR A 79 4.51 11.04 1.15
CA THR A 79 5.19 10.43 2.30
C THR A 79 6.08 11.46 2.97
N LYS A 80 5.93 11.60 4.29
CA LYS A 80 6.82 12.39 5.13
C LYS A 80 7.53 11.49 6.12
N VAL A 81 8.86 11.48 6.03
CA VAL A 81 9.75 10.79 6.97
C VAL A 81 10.23 11.81 8.01
N VAL A 82 9.99 11.51 9.28
CA VAL A 82 10.35 12.38 10.41
C VAL A 82 11.28 11.62 11.34
N PRO A 83 12.46 12.16 11.68
CA PRO A 83 13.30 11.59 12.74
C PRO A 83 12.58 11.69 14.09
N SER A 84 12.48 10.58 14.82
CA SER A 84 11.95 10.51 16.18
C SER A 84 13.05 10.10 17.16
N VAL A 85 12.76 10.14 18.47
CA VAL A 85 13.71 9.76 19.52
C VAL A 85 13.98 8.25 19.51
N ASP A 86 13.01 7.47 19.04
CA ASP A 86 13.03 6.01 19.04
C ASP A 86 13.21 5.41 17.62
N GLY A 87 13.34 6.24 16.57
CA GLY A 87 13.52 5.75 15.20
C GLY A 87 13.09 6.74 14.11
N LEU A 88 12.60 6.23 12.98
CA LEU A 88 11.95 7.02 11.94
C LEU A 88 10.43 6.88 12.10
N SER A 89 9.72 8.00 12.11
CA SER A 89 8.27 8.03 12.01
C SER A 89 7.86 8.34 10.59
N LEU A 90 6.95 7.55 10.04
CA LEU A 90 6.48 7.68 8.67
C LEU A 90 5.01 8.08 8.65
N ILE A 91 4.68 9.12 7.89
CA ILE A 91 3.30 9.53 7.63
C ILE A 91 3.10 9.41 6.13
N SER A 92 2.24 8.49 5.71
CA SER A 92 1.89 8.25 4.31
C SER A 92 0.44 8.63 4.05
N SER A 93 0.14 9.14 2.86
CA SER A 93 -1.22 9.36 2.39
C SER A 93 -1.31 8.98 0.93
N VAL A 94 -2.26 8.10 0.61
CA VAL A 94 -2.61 7.71 -0.76
C VAL A 94 -3.55 8.76 -1.32
N LEU A 95 -3.26 9.20 -2.54
CA LEU A 95 -4.00 10.25 -3.23
C LEU A 95 -4.36 9.77 -4.66
N PRO A 96 -5.41 10.32 -5.26
CA PRO A 96 -6.39 11.24 -4.68
C PRO A 96 -7.35 10.52 -3.72
N ALA A 97 -7.69 11.18 -2.60
CA ALA A 97 -8.75 10.70 -1.72
C ALA A 97 -10.10 11.10 -2.33
N GLY A 98 -10.73 10.19 -3.09
CA GLY A 98 -12.08 10.37 -3.62
C GLY A 98 -12.21 11.44 -4.72
N SER A 99 -11.49 11.28 -5.84
CA SER A 99 -11.81 12.00 -7.08
C SER A 99 -12.65 11.14 -8.02
N ASP A 100 -13.54 11.75 -8.81
CA ASP A 100 -14.37 11.02 -9.81
C ASP A 100 -13.53 10.22 -10.84
N ASP A 101 -12.25 10.55 -11.02
CA ASP A 101 -11.36 9.93 -12.01
C ASP A 101 -10.46 8.81 -11.45
N ALA A 102 -10.53 8.51 -10.15
CA ALA A 102 -9.68 7.51 -9.50
C ALA A 102 -10.30 6.93 -8.22
N GLU A 103 -10.45 5.62 -8.19
CA GLU A 103 -10.91 4.87 -7.01
C GLU A 103 -9.72 4.19 -6.33
N ALA A 104 -9.61 4.39 -5.01
CA ALA A 104 -8.65 3.69 -4.17
C ALA A 104 -9.37 2.53 -3.46
N TYR A 105 -8.95 1.30 -3.75
CA TYR A 105 -9.41 0.13 -3.02
C TYR A 105 -8.54 -0.05 -1.77
N SER A 106 -9.13 0.12 -0.58
CA SER A 106 -8.59 -0.40 0.67
C SER A 106 -9.33 -1.69 1.01
N TRP A 107 -8.61 -2.78 1.23
CA TRP A 107 -9.18 -4.00 1.78
C TRP A 107 -9.42 -3.77 3.27
N VAL A 108 -10.61 -3.29 3.61
CA VAL A 108 -11.14 -3.39 4.97
C VAL A 108 -12.07 -4.60 4.93
N SER A 109 -11.74 -5.64 5.69
CA SER A 109 -12.62 -6.78 5.91
C SER A 109 -13.91 -6.28 6.56
N ASN A 110 -14.91 -6.06 5.72
CA ASN A 110 -16.24 -5.67 6.13
C ASN A 110 -16.96 -6.90 6.71
N ASP A 111 -16.64 -7.26 7.95
CA ASP A 111 -17.60 -7.94 8.82
C ASP A 111 -18.59 -6.89 9.32
N ALA A 112 -19.53 -6.57 8.46
CA ALA A 112 -20.73 -5.86 8.85
C ALA A 112 -21.57 -6.76 9.74
N ASP A 113 -21.72 -6.39 11.00
CA ASP A 113 -23.01 -6.52 11.67
C ASP A 113 -23.26 -5.36 12.64
N GLU A 114 -24.35 -4.66 12.31
CA GLU A 114 -25.21 -3.81 13.13
C GLU A 114 -24.84 -2.33 13.33
N ALA A 115 -25.65 -1.52 12.66
CA ALA A 115 -25.81 -0.08 12.80
C ALA A 115 -26.07 0.35 14.25
N HIS A 116 -25.39 1.41 14.70
CA HIS A 116 -25.99 2.39 15.62
C HIS A 116 -25.33 3.78 15.50
N ASP A 117 -26.15 4.72 15.05
CA ASP A 117 -26.34 6.12 15.43
C ASP A 117 -25.18 6.96 16.03
N HIS A 118 -25.13 8.19 15.52
CA HIS A 118 -24.46 9.42 15.94
C HIS A 118 -23.81 9.57 17.34
N ASP A 119 -22.73 10.36 17.30
CA ASP A 119 -22.08 11.15 18.36
C ASP A 119 -21.33 10.38 19.45
N HIS A 120 -20.02 10.27 19.31
CA HIS A 120 -19.10 10.40 20.45
C HIS A 120 -17.68 10.78 20.00
N ASP A 121 -17.18 11.89 20.53
CA ASP A 121 -15.75 12.16 20.69
C ASP A 121 -15.15 10.97 21.47
N ASP A 122 -14.36 10.13 20.81
CA ASP A 122 -13.48 9.17 21.48
C ASP A 122 -12.06 9.26 20.87
N PRO A 123 -11.01 9.12 21.71
CA PRO A 123 -9.64 9.27 21.28
C PRO A 123 -9.30 8.11 20.35
N TYR A 124 -8.56 8.40 19.28
CA TYR A 124 -7.99 7.41 18.36
C TYR A 124 -7.43 6.21 19.13
N ASP A 125 -8.20 5.13 19.20
CA ASP A 125 -7.71 3.82 19.63
C ASP A 125 -6.92 3.29 18.43
N GLU A 126 -5.63 3.04 18.65
CA GLU A 126 -4.76 2.37 17.69
C GLU A 126 -5.20 0.90 17.60
N ASP A 127 -6.35 0.64 16.98
CA ASP A 127 -6.67 -0.70 16.55
C ASP A 127 -5.59 -1.11 15.54
N GLU A 128 -4.77 -2.09 15.89
CA GLU A 128 -3.82 -2.74 15.01
C GLU A 128 -4.56 -3.14 13.73
N VAL A 129 -4.35 -2.36 12.67
CA VAL A 129 -4.85 -2.67 11.34
C VAL A 129 -4.14 -3.96 10.93
N ASP A 130 -4.85 -5.07 10.93
CA ASP A 130 -4.28 -6.38 10.57
C ASP A 130 -3.97 -6.32 9.06
N GLU A 131 -2.74 -5.90 8.72
CA GLU A 131 -2.27 -5.72 7.35
C GLU A 131 -2.29 -7.08 6.63
N GLU A 132 -3.26 -7.28 5.72
CA GLU A 132 -3.35 -8.51 4.92
C GLU A 132 -2.12 -8.64 4.00
N VAL A 133 -1.39 -9.75 4.16
CA VAL A 133 -0.16 -10.05 3.41
C VAL A 133 -0.48 -10.25 1.93
N PHE A 134 0.14 -9.44 1.07
CA PHE A 134 -0.02 -9.53 -0.39
C PHE A 134 0.85 -10.62 -1.01
N LEU A 135 2.11 -10.73 -0.58
CA LEU A 135 3.07 -11.72 -1.09
C LEU A 135 3.98 -12.21 0.03
N SER A 136 4.29 -13.50 0.04
CA SER A 136 5.30 -14.09 0.92
C SER A 136 6.35 -14.86 0.11
N PHE A 137 7.59 -14.86 0.58
CA PHE A 137 8.72 -15.52 -0.06
C PHE A 137 9.24 -16.75 0.72
N GLU A 138 8.38 -17.41 1.50
CA GLU A 138 8.76 -18.61 2.30
C GLU A 138 9.40 -19.75 1.48
#